data_AF-A0A2V7Q358-F1
#
_entry.id   AF-A0A2V7Q358-F1
#
_cell.length_a   1.000
_cell.length_b   1.000
_cell.length_c   1.000
_cell.angle_alpha   90.00
_cell.angle_beta   90.00
_cell.angle_gamma   90.00
#
_symmetry.space_group_name_H-M   'P 1'
#
loop_
_entity.id
_entity.type
_entity.pdbx_description
1 polymer ?
#
loop_
_entity_poly.entity_id
_entity_poly.type
_entity_poly.pdbx_seq_one_letter_code
_entity_poly.pdbx_strand_id
1 'polypeptide(L)'
;MPLWLPKDLVGPAPGIQAPAGPELTYRGGPLIAAAQVFTAFWGQAWNGTDQQNVITTLNEFFRFIVASPYMDQLGEYDAPPYKIGRGSWVGTATVTAPEAEPSVTDTTIREMLQQQLSGKTTFPAVGPNTVYFVFLRPACRSSRAATAPARRSAVTTTTSTRKSSTPWSPTRTAPAASAASGRWTR
;
A
#
# COMPACT_ATOMS: atom_id res chain seq x y z
N MET A 1 -36.20 -5.65 -27.27
CA MET A 1 -36.82 -6.96 -27.01
C MET A 1 -36.05 -7.64 -25.88
N PRO A 2 -36.60 -7.83 -24.67
CA PRO A 2 -35.91 -8.60 -23.65
C PRO A 2 -36.08 -10.09 -23.95
N LEU A 3 -34.96 -10.83 -23.95
CA LEU A 3 -34.96 -12.29 -24.08
C LEU A 3 -35.35 -12.89 -22.73
N TRP A 4 -36.50 -13.55 -22.66
CA TRP A 4 -36.95 -14.27 -21.46
C TRP A 4 -36.15 -15.57 -21.33
N LEU A 5 -35.26 -15.65 -20.33
CA LEU A 5 -34.60 -16.91 -19.97
C LEU A 5 -35.46 -17.67 -18.95
N PRO A 6 -35.84 -18.93 -19.21
CA PRO A 6 -36.43 -19.81 -18.22
C PRO A 6 -35.52 -19.94 -16.99
N LYS A 7 -36.10 -19.75 -15.81
CA LYS A 7 -35.44 -19.93 -14.50
C LYS A 7 -34.80 -21.31 -14.32
N ASP A 8 -35.24 -22.29 -15.09
CA ASP A 8 -34.77 -23.68 -15.08
C ASP A 8 -33.41 -23.84 -15.78
N LEU A 9 -32.99 -22.85 -16.58
CA LEU A 9 -31.66 -22.76 -17.20
C LEU A 9 -30.67 -21.96 -16.35
N VAL A 10 -31.14 -21.29 -15.29
CA VAL A 10 -30.31 -20.56 -14.32
C VAL A 10 -30.10 -21.47 -13.10
N GLY A 11 -29.36 -22.55 -13.30
CA GLY A 11 -29.02 -23.51 -12.25
C GLY A 11 -27.91 -24.46 -12.71
N PRO A 12 -27.15 -25.07 -11.79
CA PRO A 12 -26.23 -26.13 -12.17
C PRO A 12 -26.99 -27.25 -12.88
N ALA A 13 -26.41 -27.80 -13.96
CA ALA A 13 -27.06 -28.83 -14.75
C ALA A 13 -27.50 -30.01 -13.85
N PRO A 14 -28.68 -30.62 -14.08
CA PRO A 14 -29.14 -31.76 -13.31
C PRO A 14 -28.05 -32.85 -13.24
N GLY A 15 -27.63 -33.20 -12.02
CA GLY A 15 -26.57 -34.20 -11.78
C GLY A 15 -25.17 -33.65 -11.55
N ILE A 16 -24.93 -32.34 -11.67
CA ILE A 16 -23.68 -31.71 -11.22
C ILE A 16 -23.84 -31.25 -9.78
N GLN A 17 -23.38 -32.05 -8.83
CA GLN A 17 -23.21 -31.61 -7.44
C GLN A 17 -21.99 -30.69 -7.35
N ALA A 18 -22.08 -29.64 -6.52
CA ALA A 18 -20.90 -28.87 -6.17
C ALA A 18 -19.85 -29.83 -5.56
N PRO A 19 -18.56 -29.68 -5.90
CA PRO A 19 -17.51 -30.48 -5.27
C PRO A 19 -17.59 -30.34 -3.75
N ALA A 20 -17.20 -31.39 -3.03
CA ALA A 20 -17.03 -31.29 -1.58
C ALA A 20 -16.08 -30.12 -1.28
N GLY A 21 -16.48 -29.24 -0.36
CA GLY A 21 -15.68 -28.07 0.02
C GLY A 21 -14.30 -28.50 0.50
N PRO A 22 -13.27 -27.64 0.36
CA PRO A 22 -11.92 -27.96 0.76
C PRO A 22 -11.87 -28.15 2.27
N GLU A 23 -11.20 -29.21 2.71
CA GLU A 23 -10.97 -29.48 4.12
C GLU A 23 -9.73 -28.73 4.58
N LEU A 24 -9.94 -27.49 5.07
CA LEU A 24 -8.87 -26.67 5.59
C LEU A 24 -8.84 -26.73 7.12
N THR A 25 -7.70 -27.16 7.66
CA THR A 25 -7.49 -27.13 9.10
C THR A 25 -7.01 -25.74 9.53
N TYR A 26 -7.89 -25.02 10.21
CA TYR A 26 -7.53 -23.78 10.86
C TYR A 26 -6.63 -24.02 12.08
N ARG A 27 -5.48 -23.33 12.13
CA ARG A 27 -4.43 -23.54 13.16
C ARG A 27 -4.55 -22.61 14.38
N GLY A 28 -5.73 -22.04 14.62
CA GLY A 28 -6.02 -21.29 15.86
C GLY A 28 -5.52 -19.84 15.92
N GLY A 29 -5.02 -19.25 14.83
CA GLY A 29 -4.56 -17.85 14.79
C GLY A 29 -5.67 -16.88 14.35
N PRO A 30 -5.78 -15.64 14.86
CA PRO A 30 -6.92 -14.75 14.65
C PRO A 30 -7.44 -14.69 13.21
N LEU A 31 -8.76 -14.81 13.04
CA LEU A 31 -9.42 -14.76 11.73
C LEU A 31 -10.33 -13.53 11.62
N ILE A 32 -10.23 -12.81 10.51
CA ILE A 32 -11.14 -11.72 10.16
C ILE A 32 -12.28 -12.33 9.33
N ALA A 33 -13.43 -12.48 9.96
CA ALA A 33 -14.59 -13.12 9.35
C ALA A 33 -15.38 -12.17 8.43
N ALA A 34 -15.47 -10.90 8.80
CA ALA A 34 -16.21 -9.89 8.04
C ALA A 34 -15.49 -8.53 8.11
N ALA A 35 -14.56 -8.28 7.20
CA ALA A 35 -13.62 -7.15 7.30
C ALA A 35 -14.32 -5.79 7.40
N GLN A 36 -14.02 -5.06 8.48
CA GLN A 36 -14.42 -3.67 8.69
C GLN A 36 -13.25 -2.76 8.35
N VAL A 37 -13.21 -2.26 7.12
CA VAL A 37 -12.06 -1.53 6.57
C VAL A 37 -12.16 -0.04 6.86
N PHE A 38 -11.13 0.51 7.48
CA PHE A 38 -10.94 1.95 7.62
C PHE A 38 -9.67 2.38 6.87
N THR A 39 -9.77 3.44 6.07
CA THR A 39 -8.65 3.97 5.30
C THR A 39 -8.05 5.21 5.98
N ALA A 40 -6.74 5.23 6.15
CA ALA A 40 -6.01 6.32 6.78
C ALA A 40 -4.94 6.86 5.82
N PHE A 41 -5.09 8.11 5.39
CA PHE A 41 -4.17 8.79 4.49
C PHE A 41 -3.21 9.65 5.32
N TRP A 42 -1.97 9.20 5.48
CA TRP A 42 -1.01 9.82 6.39
C TRP A 42 -0.03 10.74 5.65
N GLY A 43 -0.07 12.03 6.01
CA GLY A 43 0.83 13.10 5.57
C GLY A 43 0.10 14.27 4.89
N GLN A 44 0.69 15.45 4.93
CA GLN A 44 0.13 16.69 4.38
C GLN A 44 -0.10 16.65 2.86
N ALA A 45 0.68 15.87 2.10
CA ALA A 45 0.50 15.83 0.64
C ALA A 45 -0.85 15.23 0.21
N TRP A 46 -1.56 14.53 1.10
CA TRP A 46 -2.91 14.06 0.83
C TRP A 46 -3.96 15.19 0.78
N ASN A 47 -3.63 16.41 1.22
CA ASN A 47 -4.49 17.58 1.09
C ASN A 47 -4.43 18.24 -0.30
N GLY A 48 -3.48 17.84 -1.17
CA GLY A 48 -3.39 18.37 -2.52
C GLY A 48 -4.57 17.91 -3.39
N THR A 49 -4.99 18.77 -4.34
CA THR A 49 -6.15 18.52 -5.21
C THR A 49 -6.02 17.22 -5.99
N ASP A 50 -4.83 16.92 -6.52
CA ASP A 50 -4.57 15.71 -7.29
C ASP A 50 -4.74 14.43 -6.45
N GLN A 51 -4.42 14.51 -5.16
CA GLN A 51 -4.51 13.40 -4.23
C GLN A 51 -5.96 13.11 -3.79
N GLN A 52 -6.86 14.09 -3.84
CA GLN A 52 -8.28 13.88 -3.49
C GLN A 52 -8.98 12.88 -4.43
N ASN A 53 -8.64 12.90 -5.71
CA ASN A 53 -9.15 11.92 -6.67
C ASN A 53 -8.67 10.49 -6.35
N VAL A 54 -7.43 10.37 -5.88
CA VAL A 54 -6.86 9.07 -5.46
C VAL A 54 -7.55 8.57 -4.19
N ILE A 55 -7.75 9.43 -3.19
CA ILE A 55 -8.48 9.12 -1.96
C ILE A 55 -9.88 8.59 -2.30
N THR A 56 -10.60 9.30 -3.18
CA THR A 56 -11.95 8.94 -3.59
C THR A 56 -11.97 7.57 -4.27
N THR A 57 -11.12 7.36 -5.27
CA THR A 57 -11.01 6.08 -5.99
C THR A 57 -10.69 4.91 -5.05
N LEU A 58 -9.76 5.09 -4.11
CA LEU A 58 -9.38 4.05 -3.15
C LEU A 58 -10.53 3.73 -2.18
N ASN A 59 -11.24 4.74 -1.70
CA ASN A 59 -12.38 4.53 -0.81
C ASN A 59 -13.54 3.83 -1.54
N GLU A 60 -13.81 4.18 -2.80
CA GLU A 60 -14.79 3.50 -3.64
C GLU A 60 -14.40 2.04 -3.90
N PHE A 61 -13.11 1.79 -4.18
CA PHE A 61 -12.58 0.44 -4.31
C PHE A 61 -12.85 -0.39 -3.05
N PHE A 62 -12.54 0.14 -1.86
CA PHE A 62 -12.78 -0.60 -0.62
C PHE A 62 -14.27 -0.80 -0.33
N ARG A 63 -15.12 0.20 -0.58
CA ARG A 63 -16.57 0.04 -0.47
C ARG A 63 -17.09 -1.08 -1.37
N PHE A 64 -16.57 -1.15 -2.60
CA PHE A 64 -16.95 -2.18 -3.55
C PHE A 64 -16.43 -3.56 -3.13
N ILE A 65 -15.11 -3.72 -3.00
CA ILE A 65 -14.48 -5.04 -2.88
C ILE A 65 -14.94 -5.80 -1.64
N VAL A 66 -15.05 -5.13 -0.48
CA VAL A 66 -15.43 -5.79 0.78
C VAL A 66 -16.90 -6.21 0.81
N ALA A 67 -17.76 -5.53 0.06
CA ALA A 67 -19.18 -5.87 -0.04
C ALA A 67 -19.51 -6.73 -1.29
N SER A 68 -18.50 -7.02 -2.12
CA SER A 68 -18.69 -7.68 -3.41
C SER A 68 -18.89 -9.19 -3.28
N PRO A 69 -19.47 -9.85 -4.30
CA PRO A 69 -19.54 -11.30 -4.38
C PRO A 69 -18.19 -12.01 -4.36
N TYR A 70 -17.08 -11.30 -4.63
CA TYR A 70 -15.75 -11.89 -4.49
C TYR A 70 -15.45 -12.33 -3.05
N MET A 71 -16.01 -11.63 -2.06
CA MET A 71 -15.89 -12.06 -0.65
C MET A 71 -16.71 -13.30 -0.34
N ASP A 72 -17.80 -13.57 -1.08
CA ASP A 72 -18.60 -14.78 -0.88
C ASP A 72 -17.82 -16.04 -1.28
N GLN A 73 -16.92 -15.92 -2.25
CA GLN A 73 -16.04 -17.03 -2.65
C GLN A 73 -15.09 -17.45 -1.52
N LEU A 74 -14.75 -16.52 -0.61
CA LEU A 74 -13.92 -16.85 0.55
C LEU A 74 -14.68 -17.68 1.60
N GLY A 75 -16.01 -17.79 1.52
CA GLY A 75 -16.80 -18.69 2.38
C GLY A 75 -16.44 -20.17 2.19
N GLU A 76 -15.80 -20.54 1.07
CA GLU A 76 -15.20 -21.87 0.89
C GLU A 76 -14.11 -22.18 1.93
N TYR A 77 -13.53 -21.14 2.54
CA TYR A 77 -12.48 -21.20 3.56
C TYR A 77 -13.00 -21.02 4.99
N ASP A 78 -14.32 -21.18 5.20
CA ASP A 78 -14.93 -21.18 6.53
C ASP A 78 -14.22 -22.16 7.48
N ALA A 79 -14.02 -21.73 8.73
CA ALA A 79 -13.42 -22.57 9.76
C ALA A 79 -14.19 -22.37 11.07
N PRO A 80 -14.93 -23.38 11.58
CA PRO A 80 -15.70 -23.23 12.80
C PRO A 80 -14.85 -22.66 13.96
N PRO A 81 -15.34 -21.63 14.69
CA PRO A 81 -16.69 -21.04 14.64
C PRO A 81 -16.87 -19.91 13.59
N TYR A 82 -15.85 -19.60 12.80
CA TYR A 82 -15.84 -18.48 11.89
C TYR A 82 -16.53 -18.76 10.55
N LYS A 83 -17.29 -17.75 10.10
CA LYS A 83 -17.91 -17.69 8.78
C LYS A 83 -17.34 -16.49 8.03
N ILE A 84 -16.56 -16.75 6.99
CA ILE A 84 -15.95 -15.70 6.17
C ILE A 84 -17.00 -15.20 5.19
N GLY A 85 -17.17 -13.89 5.14
CA GLY A 85 -18.12 -13.28 4.24
C GLY A 85 -17.85 -11.81 3.98
N ARG A 86 -18.83 -11.17 3.38
CA ARG A 86 -18.78 -9.74 3.07
C ARG A 86 -18.55 -8.91 4.34
N GLY A 87 -17.77 -7.86 4.15
CA GLY A 87 -17.47 -6.86 5.15
C GLY A 87 -18.10 -5.51 4.83
N SER A 88 -17.49 -4.45 5.35
CA SER A 88 -17.92 -3.07 5.15
C SER A 88 -16.73 -2.12 5.21
N TRP A 89 -16.74 -1.09 4.37
CA TRP A 89 -15.89 0.08 4.59
C TRP A 89 -16.54 0.98 5.64
N VAL A 90 -15.82 1.27 6.73
CA VAL A 90 -16.36 1.94 7.92
C VAL A 90 -15.91 3.39 8.06
N GLY A 91 -15.07 3.90 7.15
CA GLY A 91 -14.71 5.31 7.10
C GLY A 91 -13.32 5.57 6.57
N THR A 92 -12.96 6.84 6.55
CA THR A 92 -11.65 7.34 6.14
C THR A 92 -11.21 8.50 7.02
N ALA A 93 -9.90 8.67 7.18
CA ALA A 93 -9.29 9.86 7.77
C ALA A 93 -8.05 10.29 6.99
N THR A 94 -7.80 11.61 6.96
CA THR A 94 -6.50 12.15 6.59
C THR A 94 -5.79 12.59 7.86
N VAL A 95 -4.63 11.99 8.13
CA VAL A 95 -3.81 12.28 9.31
C VAL A 95 -2.66 13.17 8.86
N THR A 96 -2.60 14.39 9.38
CA THR A 96 -1.63 15.40 8.96
C THR A 96 -0.63 15.77 10.06
N ALA A 97 -0.83 15.25 11.26
CA ALA A 97 0.03 15.42 12.42
C ALA A 97 0.12 14.10 13.22
N PRO A 98 1.34 13.65 13.61
CA PRO A 98 2.63 14.18 13.15
C PRO A 98 2.82 13.96 11.64
N GLU A 99 3.61 14.81 10.99
CA GLU A 99 3.89 14.64 9.55
C GLU A 99 4.75 13.40 9.33
N ALA A 100 4.38 12.58 8.34
CA ALA A 100 5.11 11.34 8.03
C ALA A 100 6.55 11.67 7.58
N GLU A 101 7.56 10.96 8.09
CA GLU A 101 8.92 11.13 7.57
C GLU A 101 9.06 10.56 6.15
N PRO A 102 10.07 10.97 5.35
CA PRO A 102 10.34 10.37 4.04
C PRO A 102 10.63 8.86 4.09
N SER A 103 11.06 8.36 5.25
CA SER A 103 11.21 6.94 5.55
C SER A 103 10.37 6.62 6.77
N VAL A 104 9.38 5.76 6.60
CA VAL A 104 8.47 5.38 7.69
C VAL A 104 8.82 3.98 8.15
N THR A 105 9.10 3.83 9.44
CA THR A 105 9.30 2.51 10.06
C THR A 105 7.97 1.97 10.59
N ASP A 106 7.89 0.65 10.73
CA ASP A 106 6.71 0.00 11.32
C ASP A 106 6.41 0.52 12.75
N THR A 107 7.45 0.84 13.52
CA THR A 107 7.31 1.45 14.86
C THR A 107 6.57 2.78 14.78
N THR A 108 6.95 3.65 13.85
CA THR A 108 6.32 4.98 13.68
C THR A 108 4.84 4.85 13.24
N ILE A 109 4.51 3.86 12.40
CA ILE A 109 3.11 3.59 12.02
C ILE A 109 2.30 3.17 13.25
N ARG A 110 2.84 2.28 14.08
CA ARG A 110 2.16 1.81 15.29
C ARG A 110 1.95 2.94 16.30
N GLU A 111 2.94 3.81 16.51
CA GLU A 111 2.83 4.98 17.38
C GLU A 111 1.75 5.95 16.89
N MET A 112 1.73 6.26 15.59
CA MET A 112 0.69 7.11 14.99
C MET A 112 -0.71 6.52 15.20
N LEU A 113 -0.90 5.21 14.95
CA LEU A 113 -2.19 4.55 15.16
C LEU A 113 -2.60 4.58 16.65
N GLN A 114 -1.67 4.34 17.58
CA GLN A 114 -1.95 4.41 19.02
C GLN A 114 -2.40 5.81 19.46
N GLN A 115 -1.78 6.86 18.93
CA GLN A 115 -2.20 8.25 19.18
C GLN A 115 -3.62 8.50 18.66
N GLN A 116 -3.93 8.08 17.42
CA GLN A 116 -5.26 8.28 16.85
C GLN A 116 -6.35 7.50 17.58
N LEU A 117 -6.05 6.27 18.01
CA LEU A 117 -6.99 5.40 18.72
C LEU A 117 -7.22 5.85 20.18
N SER A 118 -6.18 6.36 20.85
CA SER A 118 -6.31 6.89 22.21
C SER A 118 -7.08 8.22 22.26
N GLY A 119 -6.96 9.04 21.21
CA GLY A 119 -7.70 10.30 21.08
C GLY A 119 -9.22 10.13 20.86
N LYS A 120 -9.69 8.96 20.41
CA LYS A 120 -11.10 8.62 20.12
C LYS A 120 -11.84 9.61 19.18
N THR A 121 -11.12 10.31 18.32
CA THR A 121 -11.72 11.37 17.50
C THR A 121 -12.26 10.83 16.18
N THR A 122 -11.39 10.24 15.34
CA THR A 122 -11.73 9.94 13.94
C THR A 122 -11.62 8.45 13.59
N PHE A 123 -10.79 7.70 14.32
CA PHE A 123 -10.59 6.29 14.05
C PHE A 123 -11.65 5.46 14.77
N PRO A 124 -12.31 4.50 14.09
CA PRO A 124 -13.24 3.58 14.75
C PRO A 124 -12.49 2.75 15.80
N ALA A 125 -13.20 2.30 16.82
CA ALA A 125 -12.64 1.42 17.84
C ALA A 125 -12.12 0.12 17.23
N VAL A 126 -11.04 -0.41 17.81
CA VAL A 126 -10.48 -1.71 17.40
C VAL A 126 -11.47 -2.81 17.78
N GLY A 127 -11.90 -3.58 16.79
CA GLY A 127 -12.71 -4.78 16.96
C GLY A 127 -12.07 -6.00 16.29
N PRO A 128 -12.65 -7.20 16.47
CA PRO A 128 -12.12 -8.46 15.93
C PRO A 128 -12.05 -8.50 14.39
N ASN A 129 -12.79 -7.62 13.72
CA ASN A 129 -12.86 -7.54 12.26
C ASN A 129 -12.25 -6.26 11.69
N THR A 130 -11.73 -5.37 12.53
CA THR A 130 -11.29 -4.04 12.09
C THR A 130 -9.93 -4.12 11.42
N VAL A 131 -9.83 -3.55 10.22
CA VAL A 131 -8.58 -3.49 9.46
C VAL A 131 -8.31 -2.04 9.07
N TYR A 132 -7.15 -1.53 9.47
CA TYR A 132 -6.70 -0.18 9.09
C TYR A 132 -5.75 -0.27 7.91
N PHE A 133 -6.09 0.37 6.80
CA PHE A 133 -5.21 0.56 5.66
C PHE A 133 -4.56 1.93 5.73
N VAL A 134 -3.25 1.97 5.97
CA VAL A 134 -2.49 3.22 6.07
C VAL A 134 -1.79 3.51 4.74
N PHE A 135 -2.20 4.58 4.07
CA PHE A 135 -1.60 5.08 2.84
C PHE A 135 -0.57 6.16 3.14
N LEU A 136 0.68 5.90 2.75
CA LEU A 136 1.79 6.84 2.90
C LEU A 136 1.90 7.75 1.67
N ARG A 137 2.56 8.90 1.82
CA ARG A 137 2.83 9.80 0.69
C ARG A 137 3.56 9.09 -0.46
N PRO A 138 3.29 9.49 -1.73
CA PRO A 138 4.08 9.04 -2.88
C PRO A 138 5.58 9.26 -2.62
N ALA A 139 6.40 8.26 -2.99
CA ALA A 139 7.86 8.20 -2.78
C ALA A 139 8.38 7.94 -1.34
N CYS A 140 7.52 7.70 -0.34
CA CYS A 140 8.00 7.19 0.96
C CYS A 140 8.42 5.73 0.86
N ARG A 141 9.58 5.38 1.45
CA ARG A 141 10.02 3.99 1.59
C ARG A 141 9.58 3.46 2.95
N SER A 142 8.87 2.34 2.96
CA SER A 142 8.64 1.57 4.19
C SER A 142 9.82 0.63 4.41
N SER A 143 10.34 0.58 5.63
CA SER A 143 11.37 -0.38 6.00
C SER A 143 10.95 -1.16 7.24
N ARG A 144 11.13 -2.48 7.19
CA ARG A 144 11.03 -3.32 8.38
C ARG A 144 12.32 -3.14 9.15
N ALA A 145 12.25 -2.72 10.41
CA ALA A 145 13.43 -2.79 11.27
C ALA A 145 13.78 -4.28 11.45
N ALA A 146 14.86 -4.72 10.84
CA ALA A 146 15.42 -6.04 11.10
C ALA A 146 16.01 -6.00 12.53
N THR A 147 15.39 -6.72 13.47
CA THR A 147 16.09 -7.06 14.70
C THR A 147 17.11 -8.14 14.37
N ALA A 148 18.32 -7.72 14.01
CA ALA A 148 19.51 -8.56 13.98
C ALA A 148 20.71 -7.74 14.46
N PRO A 149 21.58 -8.29 15.33
CA PRO A 149 22.67 -7.53 15.90
C PRO A 149 23.63 -7.09 14.80
N ALA A 150 24.07 -5.84 14.90
CA ALA A 150 24.86 -5.14 13.91
C ALA A 150 26.10 -5.94 13.46
N ARG A 151 26.21 -6.20 12.16
CA ARG A 151 27.51 -6.33 11.49
C ARG A 151 27.48 -5.45 10.23
N ARG A 152 28.20 -4.33 10.30
CA ARG A 152 28.38 -3.37 9.20
C ARG A 152 28.90 -4.10 7.96
N SER A 153 28.17 -4.00 6.86
CA SER A 153 28.72 -4.00 5.51
C SER A 153 27.86 -3.06 4.67
N ALA A 154 28.34 -1.83 4.47
CA ALA A 154 27.74 -0.90 3.54
C ALA A 154 27.97 -1.41 2.11
N VAL A 155 26.92 -1.85 1.44
CA VAL A 155 26.90 -2.04 -0.02
C VAL A 155 26.36 -0.74 -0.63
N THR A 156 27.27 0.08 -1.15
CA THR A 156 26.94 1.26 -1.93
C THR A 156 26.71 0.83 -3.38
N THR A 157 25.45 0.72 -3.80
CA THR A 157 25.12 0.52 -5.22
C THR A 157 25.09 1.87 -5.93
N THR A 158 26.23 2.32 -6.44
CA THR A 158 26.29 3.48 -7.34
C THR A 158 25.97 3.02 -8.77
N THR A 159 24.78 3.32 -9.27
CA THR A 159 24.39 3.11 -10.68
C THR A 159 25.14 4.12 -11.56
N SER A 160 26.29 3.72 -12.08
CA SER A 160 27.05 4.48 -13.08
C SER A 160 26.54 4.16 -14.49
N THR A 161 25.75 5.06 -15.07
CA THR A 161 25.37 4.99 -16.50
C THR A 161 26.53 5.53 -17.33
N ARG A 162 27.42 4.65 -17.77
CA ARG A 162 28.54 4.99 -18.66
C ARG A 162 28.05 5.08 -20.11
N LYS A 163 27.75 6.30 -20.56
CA LYS A 163 27.58 6.62 -21.99
C LYS A 163 28.96 6.54 -22.66
N SER A 164 29.21 5.49 -23.43
CA SER A 164 30.44 5.34 -24.21
C SER A 164 30.36 6.17 -25.49
N SER A 165 31.14 7.24 -25.56
CA SER A 165 31.49 7.89 -26.82
C SER A 165 32.91 8.44 -26.68
N THR A 166 33.88 7.68 -27.16
CA THR A 166 35.25 8.14 -27.35
C THR A 166 35.36 8.73 -28.74
N PRO A 167 35.90 9.95 -28.89
CA PRO A 167 36.67 10.29 -30.06
C PRO A 167 38.15 10.42 -29.70
N TRP A 168 38.95 9.84 -30.58
CA TRP A 168 40.40 9.88 -30.67
C TRP A 168 40.96 11.31 -30.65
N SER A 169 42.03 11.56 -29.90
CA SER A 169 42.95 12.68 -30.16
C SER A 169 44.37 12.38 -29.62
N PRO A 170 45.43 12.73 -30.38
CA PRO A 170 46.80 12.30 -30.12
C PRO A 170 47.56 13.21 -29.13
N THR A 171 48.51 12.60 -28.44
CA THR A 171 49.43 13.17 -27.44
C THR A 171 50.29 14.32 -27.97
N ARG A 172 50.35 15.44 -27.23
CA ARG A 172 51.54 16.32 -27.23
C ARG A 172 51.71 17.01 -25.86
N THR A 173 52.92 16.90 -25.32
CA THR A 173 53.34 17.33 -23.98
C THR A 173 53.92 18.75 -23.99
N ALA A 174 53.40 19.61 -23.08
CA ALA A 174 54.03 20.73 -22.32
C ALA A 174 54.71 21.92 -23.07
N PRO A 175 55.13 23.04 -22.40
CA PRO A 175 54.79 23.59 -21.07
C PRO A 175 54.44 25.12 -21.03
N ALA A 176 53.95 25.55 -19.85
CA ALA A 176 54.02 26.85 -19.14
C ALA A 176 54.30 28.20 -19.86
N ALA A 177 53.48 29.25 -19.54
CA ALA A 177 53.87 30.44 -18.76
C ALA A 177 52.90 31.66 -18.91
N SER A 178 52.70 32.36 -17.78
CA SER A 178 52.61 33.82 -17.59
C SER A 178 51.37 34.65 -17.98
N ALA A 179 50.83 35.34 -16.94
CA ALA A 179 50.37 36.75 -16.85
C ALA A 179 49.34 37.30 -17.86
N ALA A 180 48.50 38.31 -17.61
CA ALA A 180 47.99 39.07 -16.48
C ALA A 180 46.92 40.01 -17.09
N SER A 181 45.93 40.43 -16.28
CA SER A 181 45.16 41.70 -16.35
C SER A 181 44.59 42.22 -17.68
N GLY A 182 43.28 42.56 -17.71
CA GLY A 182 42.76 43.48 -18.73
C GLY A 182 41.25 43.66 -18.79
N ARG A 183 40.72 44.43 -17.84
CA ARG A 183 39.34 44.95 -17.75
C ARG A 183 38.93 45.73 -19.03
N TRP A 184 37.73 45.47 -19.56
CA TRP A 184 37.05 46.36 -20.52
C TRP A 184 35.68 46.76 -19.96
N THR A 185 35.46 48.07 -19.86
CA THR A 185 34.19 48.72 -19.56
C THR A 185 33.59 49.30 -20.83
N ARG A 186 32.25 49.18 -20.88
CA ARG A 186 31.24 49.95 -21.61
C ARG A 186 31.05 49.68 -23.09
#